data_AF-X1D7P8-F1
#
_entry.id   AF-X1D7P8-F1
#
_cell.length_a   1.000
_cell.length_b   1.000
_cell.length_c   1.000
_cell.angle_alpha   90.00
_cell.angle_beta   90.00
_cell.angle_gamma   90.00
#
_symmetry.space_group_name_H-M   'P 1'
#
loop_
_entity.id
_entity.type
_entity.pdbx_description
1 polymer ?
#
loop_
_entity_poly.entity_id
_entity_poly.type
_entity_poly.pdbx_seq_one_letter_code
_entity_poly.pdbx_strand_id
1 'polypeptide(L)'
;MHFVSGPIYVLITEIAWEDVPDGTKSLALICNDPDAPVGDWIHWLVHGIPAGVQELISGGRPPGVQVPNDFGISDWGGPAPPFGTHRYFFTLYALSVPALENVDMNSFQELCEKH
;
A
#
# COMPACT_ATOMS: atom_id res chain seq x y z
N MET A 1 -25.58 -22.81 10.97
CA MET A 1 -24.85 -21.58 11.34
C MET A 1 -24.25 -21.06 10.05
N HIS A 2 -24.88 -20.06 9.42
CA HIS A 2 -24.41 -19.51 8.15
C HIS A 2 -23.28 -18.52 8.45
N PHE A 3 -22.05 -18.88 8.10
CA PHE A 3 -20.97 -17.91 8.01
C PHE A 3 -21.23 -17.08 6.75
N VAL A 4 -21.54 -15.80 6.93
CA VAL A 4 -21.61 -14.85 5.83
C VAL A 4 -20.17 -14.48 5.52
N SER A 5 -19.61 -14.99 4.42
CA SER A 5 -18.30 -14.58 3.92
C SER A 5 -18.42 -13.17 3.32
N GLY A 6 -18.45 -12.17 4.18
CA GLY A 6 -18.29 -10.76 3.80
C GLY A 6 -16.86 -10.32 4.11
N PRO A 7 -16.28 -9.37 3.35
CA PRO A 7 -14.98 -8.80 3.67
C PRO A 7 -15.04 -8.11 5.04
N ILE A 8 -14.08 -8.42 5.91
CA ILE A 8 -13.84 -7.65 7.13
C ILE A 8 -12.91 -6.50 6.73
N TYR A 9 -13.46 -5.28 6.72
CA TYR A 9 -12.65 -4.08 6.51
C TYR A 9 -11.94 -3.74 7.82
N VAL A 10 -10.65 -4.07 7.93
CA VAL A 10 -9.80 -3.46 8.96
C VAL A 10 -9.33 -2.13 8.41
N LEU A 11 -9.88 -1.06 8.98
CA LEU A 11 -9.43 0.29 8.68
C LEU A 11 -8.05 0.46 9.30
N ILE A 12 -7.07 0.85 8.49
CA ILE A 12 -5.80 1.40 8.98
C ILE A 12 -6.17 2.54 9.94
N THR A 13 -5.71 2.44 11.19
CA THR A 13 -6.15 3.36 12.24
C THR A 13 -5.61 4.77 11.98
N GLU A 14 -4.35 4.88 11.56
CA GLU A 14 -3.69 6.10 11.09
C GLU A 14 -2.28 5.70 10.63
N ILE A 15 -1.78 6.24 9.52
CA ILE A 15 -0.35 6.20 9.21
C ILE A 15 0.08 7.63 8.94
N ALA A 16 0.97 8.16 9.77
CA ALA A 16 1.54 9.49 9.61
C ALA A 16 3.06 9.37 9.39
N TRP A 17 3.60 10.33 8.66
CA TRP A 17 5.03 10.41 8.37
C TRP A 17 5.49 11.87 8.38
N GLU A 18 6.76 12.04 8.73
CA GLU A 18 7.44 13.32 8.79
C GLU A 18 8.77 13.25 8.00
N ASP A 19 9.50 14.35 7.96
CA ASP A 19 10.83 14.43 7.35
C ASP A 19 10.92 13.93 5.89
N VAL A 20 9.87 14.21 5.09
CA VAL A 20 9.89 13.95 3.65
C VAL A 20 11.05 14.74 3.01
N PRO A 21 11.98 14.07 2.29
CA PRO A 21 13.17 14.73 1.73
C PRO A 21 12.84 15.89 0.79
N ASP A 22 13.69 16.93 0.80
CA ASP A 22 13.61 18.02 -0.16
C ASP A 22 13.69 17.51 -1.61
N GLY A 23 12.88 18.09 -2.49
CA GLY A 23 12.81 17.70 -3.90
C GLY A 23 11.88 16.50 -4.19
N THR A 24 11.28 15.90 -3.17
CA THR A 24 10.20 14.91 -3.33
C THR A 24 9.03 15.52 -4.10
N LYS A 25 8.61 14.87 -5.18
CA LYS A 25 7.47 15.31 -6.00
C LYS A 25 6.21 14.52 -5.72
N SER A 26 6.36 13.24 -5.36
CA SER A 26 5.25 12.40 -4.92
C SER A 26 5.74 11.32 -3.96
N LEU A 27 4.80 10.66 -3.30
CA LEU A 27 5.05 9.49 -2.46
C LEU A 27 4.41 8.25 -3.10
N ALA A 28 4.97 7.09 -2.77
CA ALA A 28 4.38 5.79 -3.05
C ALA A 28 4.35 4.93 -1.79
N LEU A 29 3.28 4.15 -1.62
CA LEU A 29 3.05 3.27 -0.48
C LEU A 29 2.85 1.84 -0.97
N ILE A 30 3.56 0.91 -0.34
CA ILE A 30 3.32 -0.54 -0.46
C ILE A 30 3.01 -1.11 0.92
N CYS A 31 2.09 -2.08 0.95
CA CYS A 31 1.91 -2.96 2.09
C CYS A 31 2.09 -4.42 1.65
N ASN A 32 3.07 -5.13 2.21
CA ASN A 32 3.28 -6.57 1.97
C ASN A 32 3.25 -7.40 3.26
N ASP A 33 2.81 -8.64 3.12
CA ASP A 33 2.76 -9.69 4.14
C ASP A 33 3.72 -10.83 3.72
N PRO A 34 4.95 -10.89 4.26
CA PRO A 34 5.89 -11.96 3.95
C PRO A 34 5.60 -13.26 4.72
N ASP A 35 4.63 -13.25 5.64
CA ASP A 35 4.25 -14.42 6.44
C ASP A 35 3.11 -15.21 5.79
N ALA A 36 2.58 -14.75 4.64
CA ALA A 36 1.54 -15.44 3.91
C ALA A 36 1.99 -16.85 3.43
N PRO A 37 1.12 -17.88 3.49
CA PRO A 37 1.51 -19.26 3.18
C PRO A 37 2.00 -19.50 1.75
N VAL A 38 1.70 -18.58 0.83
CA VAL A 38 2.03 -18.66 -0.60
C VAL A 38 3.26 -17.82 -0.96
N GLY A 39 3.97 -17.27 0.03
CA GLY A 39 5.02 -16.27 -0.15
C GLY A 39 4.47 -14.85 0.02
N ASP A 40 5.31 -13.84 -0.21
CA ASP A 40 4.95 -12.43 -0.10
C ASP A 40 3.59 -12.12 -0.75
N TRP A 41 2.71 -11.53 0.04
CA TRP A 41 1.38 -11.11 -0.41
C TRP A 41 1.23 -9.60 -0.32
N ILE A 42 0.92 -8.96 -1.44
CA ILE A 42 0.73 -7.53 -1.55
C ILE A 42 -0.71 -7.17 -1.20
N HIS A 43 -0.87 -6.40 -0.14
CA HIS A 43 -2.16 -5.90 0.34
C HIS A 43 -2.51 -4.52 -0.20
N TRP A 44 -1.51 -3.72 -0.57
CA TRP A 44 -1.73 -2.38 -1.09
C TRP A 44 -0.59 -1.85 -1.93
N LEU A 45 -0.93 -1.10 -2.97
CA LEU A 45 0.00 -0.37 -3.82
C LEU A 45 -0.63 0.96 -4.24
N VAL A 46 0.03 2.06 -3.92
CA VAL A 46 -0.40 3.40 -4.31
C VAL A 46 0.80 4.24 -4.71
N HIS A 47 0.73 4.96 -5.82
CA HIS A 47 1.75 5.93 -6.19
C HIS A 47 1.14 7.26 -6.61
N GLY A 48 1.98 8.31 -6.69
CA GLY A 48 1.52 9.65 -7.04
C GLY A 48 0.74 10.33 -5.92
N ILE A 49 0.96 9.92 -4.67
CA ILE A 49 0.47 10.64 -3.49
C ILE A 49 1.19 11.99 -3.47
N PRO A 50 0.51 13.15 -3.39
CA PRO A 50 1.20 14.44 -3.36
C PRO A 50 2.17 14.53 -2.18
N ALA A 51 3.37 15.07 -2.41
CA ALA A 51 4.43 15.13 -1.39
C ALA A 51 4.04 15.89 -0.10
N GLY A 52 3.05 16.78 -0.18
CA GLY A 52 2.52 17.51 0.98
C GLY A 52 1.54 16.71 1.84
N VAL A 53 1.13 15.51 1.43
CA VAL A 53 0.34 14.61 2.27
C VAL A 53 1.26 14.01 3.33
N GLN A 54 0.88 14.12 4.60
CA GLN A 54 1.67 13.68 5.75
C GLN A 54 0.97 12.59 6.58
N GLU A 55 -0.29 12.29 6.25
CA GLU A 55 -1.07 11.30 6.97
C GLU A 55 -2.09 10.62 6.06
N LEU A 56 -2.39 9.36 6.40
CA LEU A 56 -3.55 8.62 5.97
C LEU A 56 -4.46 8.47 7.20
N ILE A 57 -5.42 9.38 7.31
CA ILE A 57 -6.47 9.33 8.33
C ILE A 57 -7.31 8.06 8.18
N SER A 58 -7.85 7.60 9.32
CA SER A 58 -8.55 6.32 9.43
C SER A 58 -9.58 6.07 8.33
N GLY A 59 -9.39 5.00 7.56
CA GLY A 59 -10.27 4.62 6.45
C GLY A 59 -10.16 5.50 5.19
N GLY A 60 -9.22 6.45 5.15
CA GLY A 60 -8.93 7.27 4.01
C GLY A 60 -8.19 6.49 2.93
N ARG A 61 -8.76 6.46 1.72
CA ARG A 61 -8.04 6.06 0.50
C ARG A 61 -7.04 7.18 0.14
N PRO A 62 -5.72 6.91 0.09
CA PRO A 62 -4.73 7.90 -0.25
C PRO A 62 -5.05 8.51 -1.61
N PRO A 63 -4.83 9.83 -1.78
CA PRO A 63 -4.83 10.40 -3.12
C PRO A 63 -3.74 9.73 -3.96
N GLY A 64 -3.96 9.61 -5.27
CA GLY A 64 -3.02 8.97 -6.17
C GLY A 64 -3.64 7.80 -6.92
N VAL A 65 -2.77 7.08 -7.63
CA VAL A 65 -3.15 5.95 -8.48
C VAL A 65 -2.97 4.67 -7.69
N GLN A 66 -4.06 3.92 -7.57
CA GLN A 66 -4.08 2.61 -6.94
C GLN A 66 -3.71 1.54 -7.97
N VAL A 67 -2.78 0.66 -7.63
CA VAL A 67 -2.35 -0.44 -8.50
C VAL A 67 -3.01 -1.73 -8.02
N PRO A 68 -3.45 -2.62 -8.92
CA PRO A 68 -3.97 -3.93 -8.52
C PRO A 68 -2.99 -4.70 -7.61
N ASN A 69 -3.52 -5.28 -6.54
CA ASN A 69 -2.78 -6.09 -5.58
C ASN A 69 -3.09 -7.60 -5.76
N ASP A 70 -2.62 -8.47 -4.86
CA ASP A 70 -2.82 -9.92 -4.97
C ASP A 70 -4.28 -10.38 -4.79
N PHE A 71 -5.16 -9.51 -4.28
CA PHE A 71 -6.61 -9.74 -4.28
C PHE A 71 -7.25 -9.44 -5.65
N GLY A 72 -6.48 -8.93 -6.61
CA GLY A 72 -6.97 -8.48 -7.91
C GLY A 72 -7.75 -7.16 -7.87
N ILE A 73 -7.59 -6.37 -6.79
CA ILE A 73 -8.29 -5.09 -6.60
C ILE A 73 -7.32 -3.92 -6.53
N SER A 74 -7.77 -2.75 -6.97
CA SER A 74 -7.03 -1.48 -6.86
C SER A 74 -7.47 -0.70 -5.62
N ASP A 75 -7.36 -1.35 -4.46
CA ASP A 75 -7.70 -0.79 -3.14
C ASP A 75 -7.00 -1.56 -2.01
N TRP A 76 -7.17 -1.12 -0.77
CA TRP A 76 -6.70 -1.81 0.42
C TRP A 76 -7.38 -3.18 0.60
N GLY A 77 -6.60 -4.26 0.60
CA GLY A 77 -7.10 -5.63 0.80
C GLY A 77 -7.40 -6.01 2.26
N GLY A 78 -6.78 -5.33 3.23
CA GLY A 78 -6.91 -5.66 4.64
C GLY A 78 -6.12 -6.90 5.07
N PRO A 79 -5.81 -7.05 6.37
CA PRO A 79 -5.24 -8.27 6.92
C PRO A 79 -6.31 -9.37 6.95
N ALA A 80 -6.02 -10.52 6.34
CA ALA A 80 -6.90 -11.68 6.34
C ALA A 80 -6.08 -12.99 6.49
N PRO A 81 -5.27 -13.11 7.56
CA PRO A 81 -4.40 -14.28 7.72
C PRO A 81 -5.27 -15.53 7.93
N PRO A 82 -4.97 -16.65 7.24
CA PRO A 82 -5.74 -17.87 7.43
C PRO A 82 -5.58 -18.44 8.85
N PHE A 83 -4.37 -18.31 9.44
CA PHE A 83 -4.05 -18.73 10.80
C PHE A 83 -2.89 -17.92 11.37
N GLY A 84 -2.78 -17.86 12.70
CA GLY A 84 -1.62 -17.27 13.37
C GLY A 84 -1.58 -15.74 13.33
N THR A 85 -0.37 -15.20 13.51
CA THR A 85 -0.09 -13.76 13.49
C THR A 85 0.87 -13.49 12.36
N HIS A 86 0.47 -12.60 11.46
CA HIS A 86 1.27 -12.16 10.33
C HIS A 86 1.79 -10.74 10.56
N ARG A 87 2.91 -10.42 9.94
CA ARG A 87 3.48 -9.07 9.90
C ARG A 87 3.07 -8.41 8.59
N TYR A 88 2.60 -7.17 8.68
CA TYR A 88 2.26 -6.34 7.54
C TYR A 88 3.22 -5.16 7.51
N PHE A 89 4.07 -5.09 6.50
CA PHE A 89 5.07 -4.05 6.34
C PHE A 89 4.53 -2.95 5.44
N PHE A 90 4.38 -1.75 5.98
CA PHE A 90 4.08 -0.54 5.22
C PHE A 90 5.39 0.17 4.90
N THR A 91 5.72 0.29 3.62
CA THR A 91 6.91 1.01 3.16
C THR A 91 6.48 2.22 2.34
N LEU A 92 6.94 3.40 2.74
CA LEU A 92 6.71 4.66 2.05
C LEU A 92 7.98 5.07 1.30
N TYR A 93 7.83 5.40 0.02
CA TYR A 93 8.90 5.88 -0.85
C TYR A 93 8.68 7.35 -1.18
N ALA A 94 9.75 8.13 -1.16
CA ALA A 94 9.78 9.52 -1.61
C ALA A 94 10.36 9.57 -3.02
N LEU A 95 9.55 9.97 -4.00
CA LEU A 95 9.88 9.89 -5.42
C LEU A 95 10.29 11.24 -5.99
N SER A 96 11.31 11.26 -6.84
CA SER A 96 11.74 12.43 -7.62
C SER A 96 10.84 12.77 -8.82
N VAL A 97 9.77 11.99 -9.03
CA VAL A 97 8.79 12.12 -10.12
C VAL A 97 7.37 12.31 -9.57
N PRO A 98 6.47 12.99 -10.30
CA PRO A 98 5.10 13.23 -9.84
C PRO A 98 4.21 11.96 -9.83
N ALA A 99 4.54 10.96 -10.65
CA ALA A 99 3.91 9.65 -10.67
C ALA A 99 4.84 8.65 -11.37
N LEU A 100 4.69 7.36 -11.07
CA LEU A 100 5.31 6.27 -11.80
C LEU A 100 4.53 6.00 -13.10
N GLU A 101 5.23 5.57 -14.14
CA GLU A 101 4.67 5.23 -15.45
C GLU A 101 4.80 3.73 -15.73
N ASN A 102 3.84 3.16 -16.46
CA ASN A 102 3.82 1.73 -16.83
C ASN A 102 3.97 0.78 -15.63
N VAL A 103 3.41 1.17 -14.48
CA VAL A 103 3.51 0.41 -13.24
C VAL A 103 2.45 -0.68 -13.18
N ASP A 104 2.87 -1.84 -12.69
CA ASP A 104 2.05 -2.96 -12.26
C ASP A 104 2.59 -3.49 -10.92
N MET A 105 1.94 -4.53 -10.39
CA MET A 105 2.32 -5.12 -9.11
C MET A 105 3.77 -5.61 -9.06
N ASN A 106 4.28 -6.16 -10.17
CA ASN A 106 5.61 -6.77 -10.23
C ASN A 106 6.72 -5.73 -10.42
N SER A 107 6.41 -4.63 -11.11
CA SER A 107 7.36 -3.53 -11.38
C SER A 107 7.35 -2.44 -10.32
N PHE A 108 6.36 -2.42 -9.41
CA PHE A 108 6.14 -1.33 -8.46
C PHE A 108 7.37 -1.00 -7.61
N GLN A 109 7.95 -2.00 -6.93
CA GLN A 109 9.10 -1.77 -6.04
C GLN A 109 10.34 -1.32 -6.82
N GLU A 110 10.65 -1.97 -7.94
CA GLU A 110 11.77 -1.58 -8.80
C GLU A 110 11.63 -0.14 -9.28
N LEU A 111 10.42 0.26 -9.70
CA LEU A 111 10.13 1.63 -10.13
C LEU A 111 10.25 2.63 -8.97
N CYS A 112 9.85 2.26 -7.76
CA CYS A 112 10.04 3.09 -6.57
C CYS A 112 11.53 3.25 -6.23
N GLU A 113 12.34 2.20 -6.31
CA GLU A 113 13.77 2.26 -6.01
C GLU A 113 14.59 3.02 -7.05
N LYS A 114 14.08 3.04 -8.29
CA LYS A 114 14.70 3.77 -9.41
C LYS A 114 14.50 5.29 -9.33
N HIS A 115 13.47 5.77 -8.64
CA HIS A 115 12.97 7.15 -8.72
C HIS A 115 12.98 7.88 -7.38
#